data_AF-A0AAW8KYM8-F1
#
_entry.id   AF-A0AAW8KYM8-F1
#
_cell.length_a   1.000
_cell.length_b   1.000
_cell.length_c   1.000
_cell.angle_alpha   90.00
_cell.angle_beta   90.00
_cell.angle_gamma   90.00
#
_symmetry.space_group_name_H-M   'P 1'
#
loop_
_entity.id
_entity.type
_entity.pdbx_description
1 polymer ?
#
loop_
_entity_poly.entity_id
_entity_poly.type
_entity_poly.pdbx_seq_one_letter_code
_entity_poly.pdbx_strand_id
1 'polypeptide(L)'
;DGNNTRRPSFGVAKAGEQPRVFFAGLPMGHEFTSLILALLQVSGYAPKVSDEVLNQIKGLNLKANFDVFVSLSCHNCPDVVQALNLIAIYNPNTTATMIDGSFFQDEVEQRKIMAVPMVFQDNEHIGQGRMTLE
;
A
#
# COMPACT_ATOMS: atom_id res chain seq x y z
N ASP A 1 -10.29 -13.05 7.87
CA ASP A 1 -11.62 -13.38 8.44
C ASP A 1 -12.74 -13.31 7.39
N GLY A 2 -12.46 -12.87 6.16
CA GLY A 2 -13.45 -12.84 5.07
C GLY A 2 -14.46 -11.70 5.17
N ASN A 3 -14.26 -10.73 6.07
CA ASN A 3 -15.24 -9.67 6.32
C ASN A 3 -14.92 -8.33 5.65
N ASN A 4 -13.70 -8.15 5.14
CA ASN A 4 -13.29 -6.92 4.43
C ASN A 4 -14.23 -6.61 3.24
N THR A 5 -14.44 -5.34 2.92
CA THR A 5 -15.26 -4.93 1.75
C THR A 5 -14.66 -5.39 0.44
N ARG A 6 -13.32 -5.42 0.34
CA ARG A 6 -12.59 -5.95 -0.81
C ARG A 6 -12.29 -7.43 -0.61
N ARG A 7 -12.82 -8.29 -1.49
CA ARG A 7 -12.61 -9.75 -1.44
C ARG A 7 -12.27 -10.26 -2.84
N PRO A 8 -11.18 -11.03 -3.01
CA PRO A 8 -10.23 -11.49 -1.99
C PRO A 8 -9.29 -10.37 -1.51
N SER A 9 -8.94 -10.40 -0.22
CA SER A 9 -7.90 -9.55 0.36
C SER A 9 -7.29 -10.20 1.60
N PHE A 10 -6.14 -9.70 2.02
CA PHE A 10 -5.54 -10.05 3.29
C PHE A 10 -4.72 -8.90 3.88
N GLY A 11 -4.56 -8.91 5.20
CA GLY A 11 -3.70 -7.99 5.94
C GLY A 11 -2.42 -8.67 6.41
N VAL A 12 -1.34 -7.91 6.49
CA VAL A 12 -0.05 -8.36 7.03
C VAL A 12 0.16 -7.73 8.41
N ALA A 13 0.33 -8.59 9.43
CA ALA A 13 0.53 -8.19 10.82
C ALA A 13 1.37 -9.24 11.57
N LYS A 14 1.96 -8.82 12.69
CA LYS A 14 2.43 -9.78 13.70
C LYS A 14 1.24 -10.48 14.34
N ALA A 15 1.45 -11.70 14.84
CA ALA A 15 0.41 -12.43 15.56
C ALA A 15 -0.10 -11.62 16.76
N GLY A 16 -1.41 -11.41 16.84
CA GLY A 16 -2.05 -10.61 17.89
C GLY A 16 -2.13 -9.10 17.62
N GLU A 17 -1.55 -8.61 16.53
CA GLU A 17 -1.65 -7.20 16.14
C GLU A 17 -2.70 -6.99 15.03
N GLN A 18 -3.27 -5.78 14.98
CA GLN A 18 -4.14 -5.38 13.87
C GLN A 18 -3.29 -5.03 12.64
N PRO A 19 -3.62 -5.57 11.45
CA PRO A 19 -2.91 -5.23 10.22
C PRO A 19 -3.12 -3.75 9.84
N ARG A 20 -2.06 -3.14 9.33
CA ARG A 20 -2.09 -1.79 8.72
C ARG A 20 -1.71 -1.81 7.24
N VAL A 21 -1.07 -2.88 6.79
CA VAL A 21 -0.74 -3.13 5.39
C VAL A 21 -1.66 -4.21 4.85
N PHE A 22 -2.33 -3.91 3.73
CA PHE A 22 -3.30 -4.79 3.10
C PHE A 22 -2.99 -4.96 1.61
N PHE A 23 -3.35 -6.13 1.10
CA PHE A 23 -3.33 -6.44 -0.32
C PHE A 23 -4.72 -6.95 -0.71
N ALA A 24 -5.37 -6.26 -1.64
CA ALA A 24 -6.63 -6.62 -2.23
C ALA A 24 -6.39 -7.12 -3.66
N GLY A 25 -6.79 -8.36 -3.95
CA GLY A 25 -6.47 -9.03 -5.22
C GLY A 25 -5.13 -9.75 -5.16
N LEU A 26 -4.40 -9.79 -6.27
CA LEU A 26 -3.19 -10.61 -6.40
C LEU A 26 -1.90 -9.79 -6.23
N PRO A 27 -1.09 -10.01 -5.18
CA PRO A 27 0.20 -9.32 -4.99
C PRO A 27 1.34 -10.06 -5.71
N MET A 28 1.21 -10.26 -7.02
CA MET A 28 2.22 -10.93 -7.86
C MET A 28 2.79 -9.96 -8.90
N GLY A 29 3.48 -10.48 -9.92
CA GLY A 29 4.17 -9.65 -10.91
C GLY A 29 5.21 -8.76 -10.23
N HIS A 30 5.18 -7.46 -10.53
CA HIS A 30 6.08 -6.49 -9.91
C HIS A 30 5.79 -6.24 -8.43
N GLU A 31 4.57 -6.54 -7.95
CA GLU A 31 4.18 -6.38 -6.55
C GLU A 31 4.59 -7.55 -5.65
N PHE A 32 5.15 -8.62 -6.21
CA PHE A 32 5.67 -9.72 -5.39
C PHE A 32 6.77 -9.23 -4.44
N THR A 33 7.65 -8.35 -4.91
CA THR A 33 8.67 -7.71 -4.07
C THR A 33 8.04 -6.86 -2.97
N SER A 34 6.97 -6.12 -3.28
CA SER A 34 6.24 -5.30 -2.30
C SER A 34 5.64 -6.15 -1.18
N LEU A 35 5.11 -7.34 -1.51
CA LEU A 35 4.65 -8.31 -0.51
C LEU A 35 5.79 -8.82 0.38
N ILE A 36 6.92 -9.23 -0.21
CA ILE A 36 8.09 -9.70 0.54
C ILE A 36 8.60 -8.62 1.49
N LEU A 37 8.69 -7.38 1.03
CA LEU A 37 9.13 -6.25 1.87
C LEU A 37 8.13 -5.93 2.98
N ALA A 38 6.83 -5.98 2.70
CA ALA A 38 5.80 -5.81 3.73
C ALA A 38 5.94 -6.86 4.84
N LEU A 39 6.13 -8.15 4.49
CA LEU A 39 6.35 -9.23 5.45
C LEU A 39 7.60 -9.00 6.30
N LEU A 40 8.72 -8.65 5.66
CA LEU A 40 9.98 -8.36 6.34
C LEU A 40 9.83 -7.17 7.30
N GLN A 41 9.32 -6.05 6.82
CA GLN A 41 9.26 -4.81 7.59
C GLN A 41 8.24 -4.88 8.73
N VAL A 42 7.07 -5.50 8.51
CA VAL A 42 6.10 -5.78 9.58
C VAL A 42 6.70 -6.69 10.65
N SER A 43 7.59 -7.62 10.29
CA SER A 43 8.29 -8.47 11.28
C SER A 43 9.30 -7.69 12.14
N GLY A 44 9.70 -6.50 11.72
CA GLY A 44 10.70 -5.65 12.36
C GLY A 44 12.05 -5.58 11.62
N TYR A 45 12.16 -6.17 10.44
CA TYR A 45 13.35 -6.01 9.59
C TYR A 45 13.47 -4.54 9.14
N ALA A 46 14.66 -3.97 9.28
CA ALA A 46 14.88 -2.55 8.98
C ALA A 46 14.66 -2.24 7.49
N PRO A 47 13.92 -1.17 7.14
CA PRO A 47 13.79 -0.72 5.76
C PRO A 47 15.12 -0.17 5.24
N LYS A 48 15.36 -0.28 3.93
CA LYS A 48 16.57 0.26 3.28
C LYS A 48 16.38 1.72 2.84
N VAL A 49 15.96 2.57 3.77
CA VAL A 49 15.83 4.02 3.57
C VAL A 49 16.83 4.73 4.48
N SER A 50 17.14 6.01 4.20
CA SER A 50 18.00 6.78 5.09
C SER A 50 17.31 7.01 6.45
N ASP A 51 18.12 7.18 7.51
CA ASP A 51 17.59 7.51 8.84
C ASP A 51 16.79 8.82 8.84
N GLU A 52 17.21 9.78 8.01
CA GLU A 52 16.49 11.05 7.83
C GLU A 52 15.07 10.82 7.32
N VAL A 53 14.92 10.07 6.22
CA VAL A 53 13.60 9.74 5.65
C VAL A 53 12.78 8.92 6.63
N LEU A 54 13.37 7.95 7.32
CA LEU A 54 12.66 7.15 8.31
C LEU A 54 12.16 8.00 9.50
N ASN A 55 12.96 8.96 9.96
CA ASN A 55 12.56 9.87 11.02
C ASN A 55 11.47 10.83 10.58
N GLN A 56 11.52 11.31 9.33
CA GLN A 56 10.43 12.09 8.75
C GLN A 56 9.12 11.30 8.74
N ILE A 57 9.13 10.05 8.24
CA ILE A 57 7.94 9.18 8.21
C ILE A 57 7.34 8.99 9.61
N LYS A 58 8.18 8.70 10.61
CA LYS A 58 7.73 8.54 12.00
C LYS A 58 7.13 9.81 12.60
N GLY A 59 7.54 10.98 12.10
CA GLY A 59 7.08 12.29 12.55
C GLY A 59 5.79 12.78 11.90
N LEU A 60 5.27 12.10 10.87
CA LEU A 60 4.14 12.60 10.07
C LEU A 60 2.82 12.77 10.85
N ASN A 61 2.66 12.12 12.01
CA ASN A 61 1.45 12.17 12.85
C ASN A 61 0.14 12.07 12.03
N LEU A 62 0.12 11.15 11.06
CA LEU A 62 -0.98 11.01 10.11
C LEU A 62 -2.07 10.12 10.66
N LYS A 63 -3.31 10.41 10.25
CA LYS A 63 -4.46 9.52 10.37
C LYS A 63 -5.18 9.49 9.04
N ALA A 64 -5.01 8.41 8.27
CA ALA A 64 -5.49 8.31 6.91
C ALA A 64 -5.50 6.85 6.42
N ASN A 65 -6.38 6.55 5.47
CA ASN A 65 -6.34 5.29 4.73
C ASN A 65 -5.83 5.57 3.32
N PHE A 66 -4.73 4.93 2.95
CA PHE A 66 -4.16 5.02 1.62
C PHE A 66 -4.59 3.82 0.78
N ASP A 67 -5.19 4.09 -0.37
CA ASP A 67 -5.46 3.09 -1.39
C ASP A 67 -4.52 3.36 -2.58
N VAL A 68 -3.89 2.32 -3.11
CA VAL A 68 -3.11 2.41 -4.36
C VAL A 68 -3.57 1.34 -5.34
N PHE A 69 -4.12 1.79 -6.47
CA PHE A 69 -4.51 0.91 -7.57
C PHE A 69 -3.31 0.63 -8.46
N VAL A 70 -3.13 -0.64 -8.80
CA VAL A 70 -2.00 -1.14 -9.58
C VAL A 70 -2.46 -2.12 -10.66
N SER A 71 -1.52 -2.47 -11.54
CA SER A 71 -1.62 -3.61 -12.46
C SER A 71 -0.37 -4.48 -12.27
N LEU A 72 -0.49 -5.79 -12.45
CA LEU A 72 0.63 -6.73 -12.27
C LEU A 72 1.81 -6.47 -13.22
N SER A 73 1.54 -5.84 -14.37
CA SER A 73 2.55 -5.45 -15.37
C SER A 73 3.15 -4.05 -15.13
N CYS A 74 2.69 -3.33 -14.11
CA CYS A 74 3.14 -1.98 -13.82
C CYS A 74 4.54 -1.97 -13.18
N HIS A 75 5.54 -1.47 -13.91
CA HIS A 75 6.92 -1.35 -13.40
C HIS A 75 7.11 -0.26 -12.34
N ASN A 76 6.26 0.78 -12.35
CA ASN A 76 6.39 1.94 -11.45
C ASN A 76 5.56 1.83 -10.16
N CYS A 77 4.65 0.87 -10.10
CA CYS A 77 3.75 0.69 -8.97
C CYS A 77 4.46 0.23 -7.68
N PRO A 78 5.50 -0.62 -7.73
CA PRO A 78 6.13 -1.12 -6.51
C PRO A 78 6.74 -0.01 -5.65
N ASP A 79 7.35 1.01 -6.26
CA ASP A 79 7.94 2.15 -5.55
C ASP A 79 6.89 2.83 -4.65
N VAL A 80 5.70 3.07 -5.20
CA VAL A 80 4.59 3.73 -4.51
C VAL A 80 3.96 2.84 -3.44
N VAL A 81 3.73 1.56 -3.77
CA VAL A 81 3.18 0.58 -2.81
C VAL A 81 4.11 0.43 -1.61
N GLN A 82 5.42 0.30 -1.84
CA GLN A 82 6.41 0.13 -0.79
C GLN A 82 6.52 1.37 0.09
N ALA A 83 6.47 2.57 -0.49
CA ALA A 83 6.46 3.82 0.26
C ALA A 83 5.25 3.92 1.19
N LEU A 84 4.04 3.66 0.67
CA LEU A 84 2.81 3.71 1.47
C LEU A 84 2.77 2.63 2.56
N ASN A 85 3.27 1.42 2.26
CA ASN A 85 3.42 0.37 3.26
C ASN A 85 4.33 0.81 4.40
N LEU A 86 5.44 1.48 4.09
CA LEU A 86 6.37 1.98 5.09
C LEU A 86 5.71 3.04 5.99
N ILE A 87 4.95 3.96 5.39
CA ILE A 87 4.17 4.96 6.13
C ILE A 87 3.19 4.27 7.08
N ALA A 88 2.44 3.27 6.62
CA ALA A 88 1.49 2.51 7.42
C ALA A 88 2.14 1.70 8.56
N ILE A 89 3.34 1.16 8.32
CA ILE A 89 4.08 0.40 9.34
C ILE A 89 4.48 1.33 10.51
N TYR A 90 4.98 2.53 10.20
CA TYR A 90 5.54 3.46 11.20
C TYR A 90 4.54 4.49 11.76
N ASN A 91 3.34 4.61 11.21
CA ASN A 91 2.28 5.49 11.73
C ASN A 91 1.06 4.66 12.18
N PRO A 92 0.83 4.47 13.50
CA PRO A 92 -0.20 3.56 13.99
C PRO A 92 -1.64 3.89 13.56
N ASN A 93 -1.91 5.14 13.19
CA ASN A 93 -3.23 5.61 12.80
C ASN A 93 -3.45 5.62 11.28
N THR A 94 -2.52 5.05 10.50
CA THR A 94 -2.66 4.93 9.04
C THR A 94 -2.77 3.50 8.57
N THR A 95 -3.40 3.33 7.42
CA THR A 95 -3.42 2.05 6.70
C THR A 95 -2.99 2.26 5.25
N ALA A 96 -2.45 1.22 4.63
CA ALA A 96 -2.12 1.19 3.21
C ALA A 96 -2.69 -0.08 2.59
N THR A 97 -3.42 0.05 1.48
CA THR A 97 -4.01 -1.04 0.73
C THR A 97 -3.55 -0.98 -0.72
N MET A 98 -2.77 -1.97 -1.16
CA MET A 98 -2.56 -2.21 -2.59
C MET A 98 -3.78 -2.92 -3.17
N ILE A 99 -4.26 -2.44 -4.32
CA ILE A 99 -5.46 -2.94 -4.99
C ILE A 99 -5.10 -3.32 -6.43
N ASP A 100 -5.19 -4.61 -6.74
CA ASP A 100 -5.09 -5.09 -8.13
C ASP A 100 -6.36 -4.71 -8.91
N GLY A 101 -6.23 -3.75 -9.81
CA GLY A 101 -7.36 -3.25 -10.59
C GLY A 101 -8.06 -4.32 -11.43
N SER A 102 -7.39 -5.43 -11.74
CA SER A 102 -8.01 -6.54 -12.49
C SER A 102 -9.08 -7.29 -11.69
N PHE A 103 -8.98 -7.30 -10.37
CA PHE A 103 -9.95 -7.91 -9.45
C PHE A 103 -11.08 -6.96 -9.03
N PHE A 104 -10.83 -5.65 -9.09
CA PHE A 104 -11.75 -4.60 -8.61
C PHE A 104 -12.12 -3.62 -9.73
N GLN A 105 -12.57 -4.16 -10.86
CA GLN A 105 -12.88 -3.38 -12.07
C GLN A 105 -14.01 -2.36 -11.82
N ASP A 106 -15.01 -2.71 -11.02
CA ASP A 106 -16.09 -1.79 -10.65
C ASP A 106 -15.54 -0.54 -9.92
N GLU A 107 -14.55 -0.70 -9.03
CA GLU A 107 -13.90 0.45 -8.37
C GLU A 107 -13.05 1.26 -9.35
N VAL A 108 -12.36 0.59 -10.28
CA VAL A 108 -11.57 1.23 -11.36
C VAL A 108 -12.48 2.12 -12.21
N GLU A 109 -13.64 1.61 -12.63
CA GLU A 109 -14.62 2.35 -13.41
C GLU A 109 -15.25 3.51 -12.61
N GLN A 110 -15.72 3.24 -11.40
CA GLN A 110 -16.35 4.23 -10.53
C GLN A 110 -15.41 5.40 -10.22
N ARG A 111 -14.14 5.11 -9.93
CA ARG A 111 -13.12 6.10 -9.62
C ARG A 111 -12.42 6.66 -10.88
N LYS A 112 -12.84 6.25 -12.08
CA LYS A 112 -12.31 6.70 -13.38
C LYS A 112 -10.79 6.57 -13.50
N ILE A 113 -10.26 5.43 -13.07
CA ILE A 113 -8.83 5.16 -13.05
C ILE A 113 -8.37 4.81 -14.47
N MET A 114 -7.66 5.73 -15.12
CA MET A 114 -7.17 5.57 -16.49
C MET A 114 -5.71 5.09 -16.56
N ALA A 115 -4.97 5.21 -15.47
CA ALA A 115 -3.56 4.87 -15.39
C ALA A 115 -3.18 4.43 -13.96
N VAL A 116 -2.07 3.69 -13.86
CA VAL A 116 -1.52 3.19 -12.59
C VAL A 116 -0.03 3.52 -12.46
N PRO A 117 0.51 3.65 -11.22
CA PRO A 117 -0.21 3.61 -9.96
C PRO A 117 -1.12 4.82 -9.79
N MET A 118 -2.26 4.64 -9.12
CA MET A 118 -3.17 5.74 -8.76
C MET A 118 -3.49 5.68 -7.27
N VAL A 119 -3.25 6.78 -6.57
CA VAL A 119 -3.26 6.86 -5.11
C VAL A 119 -4.41 7.71 -4.61
N PHE A 120 -5.09 7.19 -3.61
CA PHE A 120 -6.15 7.88 -2.88
C PHE A 120 -5.82 7.95 -1.39
N GLN A 121 -6.19 9.04 -0.76
CA GLN A 121 -6.20 9.23 0.68
C GLN A 121 -7.65 9.45 1.11
N ASP A 122 -8.20 8.56 1.95
CA ASP A 122 -9.58 8.63 2.44
C ASP A 122 -10.64 8.82 1.31
N ASN A 123 -10.41 8.14 0.18
CA ASN A 123 -11.17 8.20 -1.07
C ASN A 123 -10.97 9.45 -1.95
N GLU A 124 -10.13 10.40 -1.53
CA GLU A 124 -9.75 11.54 -2.36
C GLU A 124 -8.49 11.21 -3.16
N HIS A 125 -8.49 11.49 -4.47
CA HIS A 125 -7.32 11.27 -5.31
C HIS A 125 -6.20 12.27 -4.94
N ILE A 126 -5.00 11.76 -4.67
CA ILE A 126 -3.85 12.58 -4.25
C ILE A 126 -2.64 12.46 -5.18
N GLY A 127 -2.57 11.46 -6.05
CA GLY A 127 -1.43 11.27 -6.92
C GLY A 127 -1.57 10.13 -7.91
N GLN A 128 -0.81 10.24 -9.00
CA GLN A 128 -0.75 9.22 -10.06
C GLN A 128 0.63 9.16 -10.70
N GLY A 129 0.99 8.00 -11.23
CA GLY A 129 2.28 7.79 -11.88
C GLY A 129 3.42 7.58 -10.87
N ARG A 130 4.66 7.59 -11.36
CA ARG A 130 5.83 7.30 -10.52
C ARG A 130 5.98 8.38 -9.44
N MET A 131 6.00 7.96 -8.19
CA MET A 131 6.27 8.78 -7.02
C MET A 131 7.28 8.04 -6.14
N THR A 132 8.22 8.77 -5.57
CA THR A 132 9.25 8.26 -4.66
C THR A 132 8.90 8.61 -3.23
N LEU A 133 9.58 7.96 -2.29
CA LEU A 133 9.46 8.29 -0.87
C LEU A 133 10.23 9.57 -0.52
N GLU A 134 11.31 9.81 -1.27
CA GLU A 134 12.12 11.04 -1.26
C GLU A 134 11.44 12.21 -1.97
#